data_AF-A0A7X8ZT53-F1
#
_entry.id   AF-A0A7X8ZT53-F1
#
_cell.length_a   1.000
_cell.length_b   1.000
_cell.length_c   1.000
_cell.angle_alpha   90.00
_cell.angle_beta   90.00
_cell.angle_gamma   90.00
#
_symmetry.space_group_name_H-M   'P 1'
#
loop_
_entity.id
_entity.type
_entity.pdbx_description
1 polymer ?
#
loop_
_entity_poly.entity_id
_entity_poly.type
_entity_poly.pdbx_seq_one_letter_code
_entity_poly.pdbx_strand_id
1 'polypeptide(L)' 'AGFGDIGFAGYWTLEIFCVQPVKIYPNVEICQIYYHDINGEYDLYSNGKYQNNTGIQPSLMYKDFDK' A
#
# COMPACT_ATOMS: atom_id res chain seq x y z
N ALA A 1 2.14 2.28 -7.87
CA ALA A 1 1.50 2.64 -6.59
C ALA A 1 2.33 3.72 -5.90
N GLY A 2 1.75 4.55 -5.05
CA GLY A 2 2.52 5.63 -4.39
C GLY A 2 1.69 6.61 -3.56
N PHE A 3 0.39 6.72 -3.85
CA PHE A 3 -0.58 7.43 -3.00
C PHE A 3 -1.35 6.43 -2.14
N GLY A 4 -1.61 6.82 -0.89
CA GLY A 4 -2.52 6.09 -0.01
C GLY A 4 -3.94 6.61 -0.19
N ASP A 5 -4.89 5.70 -0.35
CA ASP A 5 -6.30 6.06 -0.42
C ASP A 5 -6.81 6.58 0.93
N ILE A 6 -7.75 7.53 0.89
CA ILE A 6 -8.31 8.15 2.09
C ILE A 6 -9.07 7.09 2.89
N GLY A 7 -8.70 6.89 4.15
CA GLY A 7 -9.29 5.86 5.01
C GLY A 7 -8.64 4.48 4.91
N PHE A 8 -7.56 4.31 4.15
CA PHE A 8 -6.76 3.08 4.18
C PHE A 8 -6.21 2.81 5.60
N ALA A 9 -6.32 1.56 6.04
CA ALA A 9 -5.83 1.07 7.31
C ALA A 9 -5.15 -0.30 7.11
N GLY A 10 -3.87 -0.40 7.46
CA GLY A 10 -3.11 -1.64 7.31
C GLY A 10 -1.63 -1.38 7.06
N TYR A 11 -0.90 -2.44 6.70
CA TYR A 11 0.50 -2.33 6.30
C TYR A 11 0.63 -1.95 4.83
N TRP A 12 1.68 -1.19 4.51
CA TRP A 12 2.06 -0.87 3.14
C TRP A 12 2.88 -2.02 2.56
N THR A 13 2.42 -2.60 1.45
CA THR A 13 3.23 -3.55 0.68
C THR A 13 4.20 -2.75 -0.20
N LEU A 14 5.50 -2.92 0.04
CA LEU A 14 6.55 -2.23 -0.72
C LEU A 14 7.00 -3.08 -1.90
N GLU A 15 7.01 -2.47 -3.08
CA GLU A 15 7.60 -3.06 -4.29
C GLU A 15 9.09 -2.69 -4.33
N ILE A 16 9.98 -3.67 -4.12
CA ILE A 16 11.43 -3.46 -4.06
C ILE A 16 12.09 -4.16 -5.25
N PHE A 17 12.89 -3.40 -5.99
CA PHE A 17 13.72 -3.91 -7.08
C PHE A 17 15.17 -3.45 -6.88
N CYS A 18 16.14 -4.35 -7.05
CA CYS A 18 17.56 -4.08 -6.86
C CYS A 18 18.31 -4.33 -8.18
N VAL A 19 19.07 -3.33 -8.65
CA VAL A 19 19.91 -3.45 -9.86
C VAL A 19 21.19 -4.26 -9.58
N GLN A 20 21.74 -4.10 -8.38
CA GLN A 20 22.90 -4.84 -7.87
C GLN A 20 22.50 -5.59 -6.60
N PRO A 21 23.26 -6.61 -6.15
CA PRO A 21 22.97 -7.29 -4.90
C PRO A 21 22.94 -6.33 -3.70
N VAL A 22 21.82 -6.30 -2.97
CA VAL A 22 21.63 -5.49 -1.76
C VAL A 22 21.12 -6.39 -0.64
N LYS A 23 21.64 -6.19 0.57
CA LYS A 23 21.13 -6.83 1.79
C LYS A 23 20.35 -5.80 2.60
N ILE A 24 19.05 -6.06 2.81
CA ILE A 24 18.17 -5.24 3.63
C ILE A 24 17.93 -6.00 4.94
N TYR A 25 18.15 -5.33 6.07
CA TYR A 25 17.95 -5.91 7.39
C TYR A 25 16.56 -5.52 7.93
N PRO A 26 15.93 -6.36 8.78
CA PRO A 26 14.69 -5.99 9.44
C PRO A 26 14.83 -4.69 10.25
N ASN A 27 13.75 -3.90 10.31
CA ASN A 27 13.62 -2.66 11.08
C ASN A 27 14.49 -1.47 10.63
N VAL A 28 15.16 -1.56 9.48
CA VAL A 28 15.79 -0.38 8.88
C VAL A 28 14.71 0.54 8.29
N GLU A 29 14.96 1.84 8.36
CA GLU A 29 14.12 2.83 7.68
C GLU A 29 14.29 2.65 6.16
N ILE A 30 13.18 2.40 5.45
CA ILE A 30 13.22 1.98 4.03
C ILE A 30 12.38 2.87 3.10
N CYS A 31 11.43 3.64 3.65
CA CYS A 31 10.60 4.57 2.90
C CYS A 31 10.10 5.70 3.80
N GLN A 32 9.49 6.71 3.19
CA GLN A 32 8.86 7.83 3.88
C GLN A 32 7.42 7.98 3.41
N ILE A 33 6.57 8.47 4.31
CA ILE A 33 5.19 8.87 4.00
C ILE A 33 5.12 10.38 4.19
N TYR A 34 4.57 11.06 3.19
CA TYR A 34 4.21 12.46 3.29
C TYR A 34 2.70 12.58 3.11
N TYR A 35 2.09 13.54 3.81
CA TYR A 35 0.65 13.70 3.86
C TYR A 35 0.25 14.93 3.05
N HIS A 36 -0.88 14.82 2.37
CA HIS A 36 -1.55 15.94 1.72
C HIS A 36 -2.84 16.27 2.46
N ASP A 37 -3.14 17.56 2.55
CA ASP A 37 -4.46 18.00 2.95
C ASP A 37 -5.48 17.67 1.87
N ILE A 38 -6.67 17.25 2.31
CA ILE A 38 -7.79 16.90 1.44
C ILE A 38 -8.87 17.97 1.62
N ASN A 39 -9.34 18.51 0.51
CA ASN A 39 -10.42 19.50 0.47
C ASN A 39 -11.65 18.92 -0.23
N GLY A 40 -12.85 19.24 0.28
CA GLY A 40 -14.12 18.81 -0.29
C GLY A 40 -14.61 17.47 0.25
N GLU A 41 -15.66 16.92 -0.39
CA GLU A 41 -16.18 15.58 -0.08
C GLU A 41 -15.28 14.50 -0.68
N TYR A 42 -15.18 13.38 0.02
CA TYR A 42 -14.37 12.24 -0.38
C TYR A 42 -15.02 10.94 0.07
N ASP A 43 -14.74 9.86 -0.67
CA ASP A 43 -15.14 8.51 -0.30
C ASP A 43 -14.01 7.79 0.45
N LEU A 44 -14.38 7.04 1.49
CA LEU A 44 -13.43 6.23 2.25
C LEU A 44 -13.15 4.90 1.54
N TYR A 45 -11.88 4.52 1.55
CA TYR A 45 -11.42 3.19 1.18
C TYR A 45 -11.91 2.15 2.21
N SER A 46 -13.13 1.65 2.06
CA SER A 46 -13.78 0.77 3.05
C SER A 46 -13.82 -0.70 2.63
N ASN A 47 -14.06 -0.97 1.34
CA ASN A 47 -14.22 -2.32 0.79
C ASN A 47 -13.17 -2.69 -0.27
N GLY A 48 -12.04 -1.96 -0.27
CA GLY A 48 -10.99 -2.24 -1.21
C GLY A 48 -10.21 -3.51 -0.87
N LYS A 49 -9.60 -4.11 -1.90
CA LYS A 49 -8.96 -5.43 -1.86
C LYS A 49 -7.94 -5.62 -0.75
N TYR A 50 -7.32 -4.53 -0.29
CA TYR A 50 -6.16 -4.55 0.60
C TYR A 50 -6.45 -3.92 1.98
N GLN A 51 -7.71 -3.56 2.26
CA GLN A 51 -8.09 -2.91 3.51
C GLN A 51 -7.93 -3.86 4.71
N ASN A 52 -7.48 -3.33 5.85
CA ASN A 52 -7.22 -4.06 7.10
C ASN A 52 -6.28 -5.27 6.95
N ASN A 53 -5.31 -5.18 6.04
CA ASN A 53 -4.31 -6.23 5.90
C ASN A 53 -3.41 -6.34 7.16
N THR A 54 -2.85 -7.53 7.39
CA THR A 54 -1.98 -7.82 8.54
C THR A 54 -0.50 -8.00 8.15
N GLY A 55 -0.14 -7.66 6.91
CA GLY A 55 1.21 -7.82 6.37
C GLY A 55 1.25 -7.68 4.85
N ILE A 56 2.36 -8.09 4.24
CA ILE A 56 2.54 -8.04 2.78
C ILE A 56 1.46 -8.83 2.04
N GLN A 57 0.92 -8.27 0.97
CA GLN A 57 -0.15 -8.89 0.19
C GLN A 57 0.30 -9.20 -1.24
N PRO A 58 -0.07 -10.38 -1.80
CA PRO A 58 0.03 -10.60 -3.23
C PRO A 58 -0.97 -9.70 -3.98
N SER A 59 -0.75 -9.53 -5.28
CA SER A 59 -1.73 -8.82 -6.12
C SER A 59 -3.07 -9.56 -6.11
N LEU A 60 -4.13 -8.80 -5.86
CA LEU A 60 -5.52 -9.27 -5.93
C LEU A 60 -6.25 -8.72 -7.16
N MET A 61 -5.49 -8.35 -8.20
CA MET A 61 -6.06 -7.80 -9.44
C MET A 61 -7.06 -8.75 -10.10
N TYR A 62 -6.85 -10.06 -9.99
CA TYR A 62 -7.75 -11.07 -10.55
C TYR A 62 -9.20 -10.95 -10.04
N LYS A 63 -9.42 -10.41 -8.84
CA LYS A 63 -10.78 -10.22 -8.27
C LYS A 63 -11.64 -9.23 -9.06
N ASP A 64 -11.05 -8.38 -9.89
CA ASP A 64 -11.82 -7.50 -10.78
C ASP A 64 -12.44 -8.26 -11.96
N PHE A 65 -11.96 -9.48 -12.22
CA PHE A 65 -12.39 -10.33 -13.34
C PHE A 65 -13.35 -11.44 -12.90
N ASP A 66 -13.48 -11.68 -11.58
CA ASP A 66 -14.46 -12.60 -11.03
C ASP A 66 -15.86 -11.95 -11.11
N LYS A 67 -16.70 -12.50 -12.00
CA LYS A 67 -18.13 -12.16 -12.12
C LYS A 67 -18.97 -13.04 -11.20
#